data_AF-A0A926A5Y8-F1
#
_entry.id   AF-A0A926A5Y8-F1
#
_cell.length_a   1.000
_cell.length_b   1.000
_cell.length_c   1.000
_cell.angle_alpha   90.00
_cell.angle_beta   90.00
_cell.angle_gamma   90.00
#
_symmetry.space_group_name_H-M   'P 1'
#
loop_
_entity.id
_entity.type
_entity.pdbx_description
1 polymer ?
#
loop_
_entity_poly.entity_id
_entity_poly.type
_entity_poly.pdbx_seq_one_letter_code
_entity_poly.pdbx_strand_id
1 'polypeptide(L)'
;LLRPAWGLLAEAGVPAIVHCGHGPIPGAHTGLDVFGEVLAAHPRLPIVLAHAGMPDFSAALDLVARFEHVHLDTTMVGTAFSERMAPLPADWAARLVDVTDRIVFGSDFPNIPYPVAEQVAAVAGWAAADERLGAAFVRAVLHDNPARLLGV
;
A
#
# COMPACT_ATOMS: atom_id res chain seq x y z
N LEU A 1 -9.23 14.64 16.87
CA LEU A 1 -8.89 13.76 18.01
C LEU A 1 -7.53 13.09 17.83
N LEU A 2 -7.18 12.57 16.63
CA LEU A 2 -5.94 11.82 16.42
C LEU A 2 -4.66 12.66 16.16
N ARG A 3 -4.76 13.98 16.01
CA ARG A 3 -3.61 14.87 15.71
C ARG A 3 -2.38 14.63 16.62
N PRO A 4 -2.52 14.53 17.96
CA PRO A 4 -1.35 14.27 18.81
C PRO A 4 -0.69 12.92 18.55
N ALA A 5 -1.45 11.88 18.20
CA ALA A 5 -0.92 10.56 17.89
C ALA A 5 -0.11 10.58 16.59
N TRP A 6 -0.61 11.27 15.55
CA TRP A 6 0.13 11.42 14.29
C TRP A 6 1.45 12.18 14.47
N GLY A 7 1.43 13.26 15.26
CA GLY A 7 2.66 13.98 15.61
C GLY A 7 3.67 13.08 16.34
N LEU A 8 3.21 12.29 17.32
CA LEU A 8 4.10 11.39 18.06
C LEU A 8 4.72 10.31 17.18
N LEU A 9 3.93 9.67 16.29
CA LEU A 9 4.43 8.67 15.35
C LEU A 9 5.44 9.26 14.37
N ALA A 10 5.17 10.47 13.87
CA ALA A 10 6.06 11.17 12.94
C ALA A 10 7.41 11.52 13.60
N GLU A 11 7.41 12.00 14.85
CA GLU A 11 8.66 12.28 15.58
C GLU A 11 9.42 11.02 15.96
N ALA A 12 8.71 9.93 16.28
CA ALA A 12 9.34 8.66 16.61
C ALA A 12 9.82 7.87 15.38
N GLY A 13 9.39 8.23 14.17
CA GLY A 13 9.68 7.47 12.95
C GLY A 13 9.07 6.06 12.95
N VAL A 14 8.02 5.84 13.74
CA VAL A 14 7.37 4.53 13.86
C VAL A 14 6.33 4.39 12.74
N PRO A 15 6.43 3.36 11.88
CA PRO A 15 5.46 3.16 10.82
C PRO A 15 4.09 2.75 11.36
N ALA A 16 3.03 3.26 10.72
CA ALA A 16 1.66 2.86 10.98
C ALA A 16 0.96 2.39 9.71
N ILE A 17 0.14 1.35 9.83
CA ILE A 17 -0.77 0.91 8.77
C ILE A 17 -2.12 1.61 8.97
N VAL A 18 -2.69 2.15 7.89
CA VAL A 18 -3.96 2.91 7.98
C VAL A 18 -4.95 2.45 6.92
N HIS A 19 -6.14 2.07 7.38
CA HIS A 19 -7.32 1.88 6.54
C HIS A 19 -8.04 3.22 6.40
N CYS A 20 -7.85 3.88 5.26
CA CYS A 20 -8.42 5.20 4.99
C CYS A 20 -9.10 5.32 3.63
N GLY A 21 -9.17 4.26 2.82
CA GLY A 21 -9.95 4.27 1.57
C GLY A 21 -11.46 4.41 1.82
N HIS A 22 -12.22 4.72 0.78
CA HIS A 22 -13.69 4.78 0.83
C HIS A 22 -14.36 3.41 0.85
N GLY A 23 -13.61 2.33 0.62
CA GLY A 23 -14.14 0.97 0.58
C GLY A 23 -14.20 0.30 1.97
N PRO A 24 -15.15 -0.62 2.19
CA PRO A 24 -16.29 -0.94 1.33
C PRO A 24 -17.45 0.06 1.48
N ILE A 25 -17.47 0.85 2.56
CA ILE A 25 -18.52 1.84 2.85
C ILE A 25 -17.85 3.17 3.22
N PRO A 26 -18.15 4.27 2.51
CA PRO A 26 -17.59 5.57 2.82
C PRO A 26 -18.16 6.12 4.13
N GLY A 27 -17.32 6.79 4.91
CA GLY A 27 -17.68 7.55 6.10
C GLY A 27 -17.32 9.02 5.97
N ALA A 28 -17.81 9.85 6.89
CA ALA A 28 -17.58 11.30 6.89
C ALA A 28 -16.11 11.73 7.02
N HIS A 29 -15.22 10.80 7.41
CA HIS A 29 -13.79 11.03 7.64
C HIS A 29 -12.91 9.96 6.96
N THR A 30 -13.47 9.19 6.03
CA THR A 30 -12.70 8.27 5.18
C THR A 30 -12.37 8.96 3.87
N GLY A 31 -11.29 8.55 3.23
CA GLY A 31 -10.83 9.05 1.95
C GLY A 31 -9.33 9.34 1.97
N LEU A 32 -8.68 9.04 0.84
CA LEU A 32 -7.25 9.34 0.65
C LEU A 32 -6.99 10.85 0.59
N ASP A 33 -7.98 11.63 0.15
CA ASP A 33 -8.00 13.08 0.22
C ASP A 33 -7.97 13.58 1.68
N VAL A 34 -8.85 13.04 2.53
CA VAL A 34 -8.90 13.35 3.96
C VAL A 34 -7.59 12.95 4.64
N PHE A 35 -7.08 11.76 4.36
CA PHE A 35 -5.82 11.31 4.95
C PHE A 35 -4.61 12.08 4.40
N GLY A 36 -4.70 12.58 3.17
CA GLY A 36 -3.72 13.49 2.58
C GLY A 36 -3.48 14.75 3.42
N GLU A 37 -4.47 15.24 4.16
CA GLU A 37 -4.31 16.35 5.11
C GLU A 37 -3.40 15.98 6.29
N VAL A 38 -3.48 14.74 6.79
CA VAL A 38 -2.60 14.24 7.85
C VAL A 38 -1.16 14.16 7.36
N LEU A 39 -0.96 13.63 6.15
CA LEU A 39 0.36 13.54 5.52
C LEU A 39 0.95 14.93 5.25
N ALA A 40 0.12 15.89 4.80
CA ALA A 40 0.55 17.27 4.61
C ALA A 40 0.97 17.95 5.93
N ALA A 41 0.28 17.66 7.03
CA ALA A 41 0.63 18.17 8.35
C ALA A 41 1.87 17.48 8.95
N HIS A 42 2.15 16.24 8.56
CA HIS A 42 3.27 15.44 9.05
C HIS A 42 4.03 14.75 7.89
N PRO A 43 4.79 15.49 7.05
CA PRO A 43 5.40 14.93 5.83
C PRO A 43 6.42 13.81 6.07
N ARG A 44 6.95 13.71 7.31
CA ARG A 44 7.89 12.66 7.74
C ARG A 44 7.21 11.42 8.31
N LEU A 45 5.89 11.40 8.40
CA LEU A 45 5.14 10.29 9.01
C LEU A 45 5.24 9.04 8.13
N PRO A 46 5.81 7.93 8.63
CA PRO A 46 5.88 6.69 7.86
C PRO A 46 4.53 5.99 7.89
N ILE A 47 3.90 5.86 6.72
CA ILE A 47 2.58 5.25 6.57
C ILE A 47 2.65 4.10 5.58
N VAL A 48 1.88 3.06 5.85
CA VAL A 48 1.48 2.04 4.89
C VAL A 48 -0.02 2.16 4.66
N LEU A 49 -0.42 2.49 3.43
CA LEU A 49 -1.82 2.56 3.04
C LEU A 49 -2.35 1.14 2.83
N ALA A 50 -3.37 0.78 3.62
CA ALA A 50 -4.00 -0.53 3.56
C ALA A 50 -4.58 -0.81 2.17
N HIS A 51 -4.37 -2.03 1.65
CA HIS A 51 -4.91 -2.53 0.38
C HIS A 51 -4.58 -1.64 -0.83
N ALA A 52 -3.43 -0.98 -0.82
CA ALA A 52 -3.06 0.03 -1.80
C ALA A 52 -4.15 1.12 -2.02
N GLY A 53 -4.92 1.44 -0.97
CA GLY A 53 -5.99 2.44 -1.03
C GLY A 53 -7.22 2.02 -1.83
N MET A 54 -7.42 0.72 -2.07
CA MET A 54 -8.57 0.17 -2.80
C MET A 54 -9.92 0.82 -2.40
N PRO A 55 -10.78 1.19 -3.37
CA PRO A 55 -10.63 1.04 -4.82
C PRO A 55 -9.83 2.16 -5.51
N ASP A 56 -9.39 3.17 -4.76
CA ASP A 56 -8.80 4.41 -5.29
C ASP A 56 -7.27 4.29 -5.55
N PHE A 57 -6.84 3.23 -6.24
CA PHE A 57 -5.42 2.89 -6.43
C PHE A 57 -4.57 4.03 -7.01
N SER A 58 -5.12 4.81 -7.96
CA SER A 58 -4.41 5.95 -8.55
C SER A 58 -4.14 7.05 -7.51
N ALA A 59 -5.12 7.37 -6.67
CA ALA A 59 -4.95 8.37 -5.62
C ALA A 59 -3.96 7.90 -4.54
N ALA A 60 -3.89 6.59 -4.28
CA ALA A 60 -2.88 6.04 -3.38
C ALA A 60 -1.46 6.20 -3.96
N LEU A 61 -1.28 5.91 -5.25
CA LEU A 61 -0.02 6.16 -5.95
C LEU A 61 0.34 7.65 -5.98
N ASP A 62 -0.62 8.55 -6.14
CA ASP A 62 -0.37 9.99 -6.05
C ASP A 62 0.15 10.40 -4.66
N LEU A 63 -0.36 9.80 -3.59
CA LEU A 63 0.17 10.03 -2.24
C LEU A 63 1.59 9.48 -2.08
N VAL A 64 1.89 8.30 -2.61
CA VAL A 64 3.24 7.73 -2.61
C VAL A 64 4.22 8.61 -3.36
N ALA A 65 3.84 9.15 -4.52
CA ALA A 65 4.67 10.05 -5.31
C ALA A 65 4.92 11.40 -4.60
N ARG A 66 3.96 11.88 -3.81
CA ARG A 66 4.03 13.17 -3.11
C ARG A 66 4.76 13.10 -1.77
N PHE A 67 4.71 11.96 -1.08
CA PHE A 67 5.20 11.82 0.29
C PHE A 67 6.19 10.66 0.38
N GLU A 68 7.46 11.00 0.58
CA GLU A 68 8.59 10.06 0.62
C GLU A 68 8.42 8.95 1.66
N HIS A 69 7.57 9.10 2.68
CA HIS A 69 7.37 8.12 3.74
C HIS A 69 6.05 7.32 3.65
N VAL A 70 5.31 7.44 2.54
CA VAL A 70 4.11 6.62 2.26
C VAL A 70 4.44 5.37 1.44
N HIS A 71 3.89 4.23 1.86
CA HIS A 71 4.02 2.91 1.23
C HIS A 71 2.63 2.34 0.94
N LEU A 72 2.56 1.32 0.09
CA LEU A 72 1.36 0.53 -0.15
C LEU A 72 1.61 -0.89 0.33
N ASP A 73 0.65 -1.50 1.03
CA ASP A 73 0.69 -2.94 1.24
C ASP A 73 -0.09 -3.69 0.15
N THR A 74 0.29 -4.94 -0.07
CA THR A 74 -0.30 -5.76 -1.14
C THR A 74 -1.62 -6.43 -0.77
N THR A 75 -2.09 -6.35 0.48
CA THR A 75 -3.22 -7.16 0.95
C THR A 75 -4.44 -7.01 0.04
N MET A 76 -4.92 -8.13 -0.48
CA MET A 76 -6.05 -8.26 -1.42
C MET A 76 -5.81 -7.67 -2.79
N VAL A 77 -4.81 -6.84 -3.01
CA VAL A 77 -4.55 -6.17 -4.29
C VAL A 77 -4.28 -7.22 -5.37
N GLY A 78 -5.05 -7.16 -6.47
CA GLY A 78 -4.88 -8.03 -7.65
C GLY A 78 -5.21 -9.51 -7.43
N THR A 79 -5.90 -9.86 -6.35
CA THR A 79 -6.37 -11.23 -6.10
C THR A 79 -7.68 -11.50 -6.84
N ALA A 80 -8.00 -12.77 -7.09
CA ALA A 80 -9.25 -13.12 -7.77
C ALA A 80 -10.47 -12.67 -6.95
N PHE A 81 -10.33 -12.55 -5.63
CA PHE A 81 -11.34 -12.01 -4.74
C PHE A 81 -11.62 -10.53 -4.98
N SER A 82 -10.59 -9.67 -4.97
CA SER A 82 -10.76 -8.22 -5.06
C SER A 82 -11.02 -7.74 -6.49
N GLU A 83 -10.49 -8.40 -7.51
CA GLU A 83 -10.66 -8.03 -8.93
C GLU A 83 -12.14 -7.96 -9.34
N ARG A 84 -13.03 -8.72 -8.67
CA ARG A 84 -14.48 -8.69 -8.90
C ARG A 84 -15.16 -7.42 -8.38
N MET A 85 -14.51 -6.69 -7.48
CA MET A 85 -15.08 -5.52 -6.78
C MET A 85 -14.31 -4.24 -7.09
N ALA A 86 -13.00 -4.32 -7.18
CA ALA A 86 -12.08 -3.22 -7.44
C ALA A 86 -10.94 -3.73 -8.35
N PRO A 87 -11.20 -3.85 -9.66
CA PRO A 87 -10.20 -4.32 -10.61
C PRO A 87 -9.00 -3.39 -10.66
N LEU A 88 -7.82 -3.96 -10.75
CA LEU A 88 -6.60 -3.20 -10.95
C LEU A 88 -6.63 -2.43 -12.28
N PRO A 89 -6.04 -1.23 -12.33
CA PRO A 89 -5.76 -0.57 -13.60
C PRO A 89 -4.92 -1.48 -14.52
N ALA A 90 -5.22 -1.49 -15.82
CA ALA A 90 -4.52 -2.35 -16.79
C ALA A 90 -3.01 -2.07 -16.86
N ASP A 91 -2.58 -0.86 -16.49
CA ASP A 91 -1.20 -0.40 -16.43
C ASP A 91 -0.58 -0.50 -15.02
N TRP A 92 -1.20 -1.24 -14.09
CA TRP A 92 -0.75 -1.34 -12.69
C TRP A 92 0.75 -1.66 -12.56
N ALA A 93 1.22 -2.71 -13.23
CA ALA A 93 2.63 -3.11 -13.17
C ALA A 93 3.57 -1.99 -13.65
N ALA A 94 3.21 -1.29 -14.73
CA ALA A 94 4.00 -0.18 -15.25
C ALA A 94 4.08 1.00 -14.27
N ARG A 95 3.01 1.25 -13.49
CA ARG A 95 2.99 2.30 -12.46
C ARG A 95 3.83 1.96 -11.23
N LEU A 96 4.07 0.68 -10.95
CA LEU A 96 4.88 0.26 -9.82
C LEU A 96 6.38 0.47 -10.03
N VAL A 97 6.83 0.63 -11.28
CA VAL A 97 8.25 0.75 -11.64
C VAL A 97 8.94 1.91 -10.91
N ASP A 98 8.24 3.03 -10.76
CA ASP A 98 8.80 4.24 -10.13
C ASP A 98 8.68 4.23 -8.59
N VAL A 99 8.02 3.22 -8.01
CA VAL A 99 7.73 3.14 -6.57
C VAL A 99 8.02 1.75 -5.99
N THR A 100 8.91 0.98 -6.64
CA THR A 100 9.19 -0.42 -6.26
C THR A 100 9.66 -0.57 -4.81
N ASP A 101 10.39 0.41 -4.28
CA ASP A 101 10.85 0.43 -2.89
C ASP A 101 9.73 0.77 -1.89
N ARG A 102 8.57 1.23 -2.37
CA ARG A 102 7.43 1.68 -1.55
C ARG A 102 6.31 0.64 -1.45
N ILE A 103 6.51 -0.55 -1.98
CA ILE A 103 5.53 -1.64 -1.94
C ILE A 103 5.96 -2.68 -0.92
N VAL A 104 5.11 -3.00 0.04
CA VAL A 104 5.38 -3.97 1.11
C VAL A 104 4.38 -5.12 1.08
N PHE A 105 4.82 -6.33 1.33
CA PHE A 105 3.91 -7.47 1.35
C PHE A 105 2.97 -7.43 2.56
N GLY A 106 1.68 -7.56 2.27
CA GLY A 106 0.61 -7.78 3.24
C GLY A 106 -0.30 -8.90 2.75
N SER A 107 -0.78 -9.74 3.66
CA SER A 107 -1.73 -10.82 3.36
C SER A 107 -3.03 -10.76 4.14
N ASP A 108 -3.06 -10.11 5.31
CA ASP A 108 -4.19 -10.09 6.24
C ASP A 108 -4.73 -11.49 6.61
N PHE A 109 -3.87 -12.52 6.52
CA PHE A 109 -4.19 -13.85 7.04
C PHE A 109 -4.36 -13.81 8.56
N PRO A 110 -5.36 -14.50 9.14
CA PRO A 110 -6.31 -15.43 8.51
C PRO A 110 -7.67 -14.82 8.12
N ASN A 111 -7.78 -13.49 8.05
CA ASN A 111 -9.04 -12.79 7.84
C ASN A 111 -9.53 -12.81 6.37
N ILE A 112 -8.63 -13.10 5.43
CA ILE A 112 -8.91 -13.13 3.98
C ILE A 112 -9.53 -14.46 3.49
N PRO A 113 -10.36 -14.44 2.43
CA PRO A 113 -11.09 -15.61 1.93
C PRO A 113 -10.29 -16.45 0.92
N TYR A 114 -8.97 -16.35 0.91
CA TYR A 114 -8.07 -17.07 0.00
C TYR A 114 -6.73 -17.41 0.68
N PRO A 115 -5.94 -18.37 0.16
CA PRO A 115 -4.64 -18.71 0.73
C PRO A 115 -3.59 -17.60 0.53
N VAL A 116 -2.66 -17.43 1.47
CA VAL A 116 -1.54 -16.45 1.35
C VAL A 116 -0.77 -16.59 0.03
N ALA A 117 -0.65 -17.82 -0.50
CA ALA A 117 0.01 -18.09 -1.77
C ALA A 117 -0.63 -17.35 -2.97
N GLU A 118 -1.94 -17.07 -2.94
CA GLU A 118 -2.60 -16.29 -3.98
C GLU A 118 -2.10 -14.85 -4.00
N GLN A 119 -1.88 -14.23 -2.83
CA GLN A 119 -1.32 -12.88 -2.77
C GLN A 119 0.11 -12.83 -3.28
N VAL A 120 0.92 -13.85 -2.98
CA VAL A 120 2.28 -13.98 -3.50
C VAL A 120 2.26 -14.15 -5.02
N ALA A 121 1.32 -14.94 -5.55
CA ALA A 121 1.15 -15.12 -6.99
C ALA A 121 0.75 -13.82 -7.70
N ALA A 122 -0.09 -12.99 -7.09
CA ALA A 122 -0.44 -11.67 -7.63
C ALA A 122 0.80 -10.77 -7.78
N VAL A 123 1.64 -10.68 -6.73
CA VAL A 123 2.90 -9.91 -6.78
C VAL A 123 3.84 -10.43 -7.87
N ALA A 124 4.00 -11.75 -7.97
CA ALA A 124 4.80 -12.36 -9.02
C ALA A 124 4.23 -12.10 -10.43
N GLY A 125 2.90 -12.05 -10.56
CA GLY A 125 2.21 -11.70 -11.81
C GLY A 125 2.52 -10.28 -12.27
N TRP A 126 2.50 -9.30 -11.36
CA TRP A 126 2.88 -7.92 -11.69
C TRP A 126 4.35 -7.85 -12.14
N ALA A 127 5.23 -8.55 -11.43
CA ALA A 127 6.65 -8.62 -11.75
C ALA A 127 6.93 -9.20 -13.15
N ALA A 128 6.10 -10.15 -13.58
CA ALA A 128 6.19 -10.77 -14.91
C ALA A 128 5.53 -9.93 -16.00
N ALA A 129 4.59 -9.05 -15.65
CA ALA A 129 3.87 -8.20 -16.60
C ALA A 129 4.71 -6.99 -17.06
N ASP A 130 5.74 -6.59 -16.32
CA ASP A 130 6.68 -5.53 -16.71
C ASP A 130 8.13 -5.96 -16.47
N GLU A 131 8.92 -6.06 -17.53
CA GLU A 131 10.31 -6.54 -17.49
C GLU A 131 11.22 -5.71 -16.58
N ARG A 132 10.84 -4.46 -16.26
CA ARG A 132 11.59 -3.56 -15.37
C ARG A 132 11.46 -3.94 -13.90
N LEU A 133 10.46 -4.77 -13.53
CA LEU A 133 10.23 -5.24 -12.16
C LEU A 133 11.00 -6.54 -11.88
N GLY A 134 10.61 -7.62 -12.56
CA GLY A 134 11.27 -8.93 -12.50
C GLY A 134 11.41 -9.54 -11.08
N ALA A 135 12.31 -10.51 -10.95
CA ALA A 135 12.50 -11.24 -9.68
C ALA A 135 13.00 -10.35 -8.53
N ALA A 136 13.74 -9.28 -8.84
CA ALA A 136 14.22 -8.32 -7.85
C ALA A 136 13.05 -7.60 -7.16
N PHE A 137 12.02 -7.20 -7.92
CA PHE A 137 10.81 -6.62 -7.35
C PHE A 137 10.09 -7.57 -6.39
N VAL A 138 9.95 -8.86 -6.75
CA VAL A 138 9.31 -9.85 -5.88
C VAL A 138 10.06 -9.97 -4.55
N ARG A 139 11.40 -10.06 -4.59
CA ARG A 139 12.23 -10.08 -3.37
C ARG A 139 12.07 -8.80 -2.55
N ALA A 140 12.06 -7.65 -3.20
CA ALA A 140 11.91 -6.36 -2.53
C ALA A 140 10.57 -6.28 -1.77
N VAL A 141 9.47 -6.62 -2.44
CA VAL A 141 8.12 -6.58 -1.84
C VAL A 141 7.97 -7.58 -0.69
N LEU A 142 8.43 -8.81 -0.88
CA LEU A 142 8.26 -9.88 0.12
C LEU A 142 9.20 -9.74 1.32
N HIS A 143 10.30 -9.00 1.20
CA HIS A 143 11.34 -8.97 2.22
C HIS A 143 12.02 -7.61 2.37
N ASP A 144 12.73 -7.11 1.36
CA ASP A 144 13.69 -6.01 1.56
C ASP A 144 13.00 -4.69 1.97
N ASN A 145 11.84 -4.39 1.38
CA ASN A 145 11.07 -3.20 1.71
C ASN A 145 10.46 -3.29 3.12
N PRO A 146 9.74 -4.37 3.49
CA PRO A 146 9.31 -4.56 4.88
C PRO A 146 10.45 -4.50 5.90
N ALA A 147 11.59 -5.15 5.62
CA ALA A 147 12.74 -5.16 6.53
C ALA A 147 13.31 -3.75 6.74
N ARG A 148 13.50 -3.01 5.65
CA ARG A 148 13.93 -1.59 5.71
C ARG A 148 12.92 -0.71 6.44
N LEU A 149 11.62 -0.93 6.23
CA LEU A 149 10.56 -0.18 6.91
C LEU A 149 10.56 -0.42 8.42
N LEU A 150 10.85 -1.66 8.84
CA LEU A 150 10.89 -2.07 10.25
C LEU A 150 12.25 -1.87 10.92
N GLY A 151 13.31 -1.59 10.15
CA GLY A 151 14.67 -1.43 10.65
C GLY A 151 15.31 -2.74 11.15
N VAL A 152 15.00 -3.87 10.48
CA VAL A 152 15.49 -5.22 10.83
C VAL A 152 16.36 -5.83 9.74
#